data_AF-A0A0D0D7J4-F1
#
_entry.id   AF-A0A0D0D7J4-F1
#
_cell.length_a   1.000
_cell.length_b   1.000
_cell.length_c   1.000
_cell.angle_alpha   90.00
_cell.angle_beta   90.00
_cell.angle_gamma   90.00
#
_symmetry.space_group_name_H-M   'P 1'
#
loop_
_entity.id
_entity.type
_entity.pdbx_description
1 polymer ?
#
loop_
_entity_poly.entity_id
_entity_poly.type
_entity_poly.pdbx_seq_one_letter_code
_entity_poly.pdbx_strand_id
1 'polypeptide(L)'
;MPLPFPQWVSAFKRVDKDPARVKTGLVNTSYHFPEPALIIAPVLPERRKLYCANWLTARPLWISRIDHHPPSLLPIPQTWRDFLNTIPSALLADNATTKSAQEKLAVKTLFGQALVYLQGNTWATQGDVSWRNHHIAITTLEDPPAHLMCCILWEIYELGFRYELLDLDCAMVPGLWTEAPTERTEFLYSIFPGESGLVMWQEDMN
;
A
#
# COMPACT_ATOMS: atom_id res chain seq x y z
N MET A 1 17.69 -4.35 19.55
CA MET A 1 16.43 -3.60 19.73
C MET A 1 16.78 -2.14 19.96
N PRO A 2 16.17 -1.19 19.23
CA PRO A 2 16.37 0.24 19.51
C PRO A 2 15.85 0.60 20.91
N LEU A 3 16.46 1.61 21.53
CA LEU A 3 16.05 2.09 22.86
C LEU A 3 14.67 2.75 22.78
N PRO A 4 13.77 2.48 23.73
CA PRO A 4 12.43 3.06 23.73
C PRO A 4 12.51 4.58 23.93
N PHE A 5 11.78 5.31 23.09
CA PHE A 5 11.76 6.77 23.15
C PHE A 5 11.08 7.25 24.45
N PRO A 6 11.77 8.02 25.33
CA PRO A 6 11.27 8.32 26.67
C PRO A 6 9.90 9.00 26.70
N GLN A 7 9.61 9.83 25.68
CA GLN A 7 8.34 10.56 25.58
C GLN A 7 7.17 9.59 25.33
N TRP A 8 7.35 8.60 24.45
CA TRP A 8 6.36 7.55 24.21
C TRP A 8 6.14 6.71 25.46
N VAL A 9 7.20 6.35 26.18
CA VAL A 9 7.09 5.60 27.45
C VAL A 9 6.27 6.36 28.49
N SER A 10 6.51 7.68 28.62
CA SER A 10 5.77 8.54 29.53
C SER A 10 4.29 8.66 29.11
N ALA A 11 4.02 8.87 27.82
CA ALA A 11 2.67 8.94 27.27
C ALA A 11 1.90 7.64 27.53
N PHE A 12 2.48 6.48 27.21
CA PHE A 12 1.85 5.16 27.43
C PHE A 12 1.53 4.86 28.90
N LYS A 13 2.26 5.45 29.85
CA LYS A 13 1.95 5.34 31.28
C LYS A 13 0.74 6.19 31.69
N ARG A 14 0.46 7.27 30.97
CA ARG A 14 -0.63 8.21 31.26
C ARG A 14 -1.92 7.91 30.48
N VAL A 15 -1.84 7.05 29.47
CA VAL A 15 -3.01 6.53 28.76
C VAL A 15 -3.90 5.77 29.74
N ASP A 16 -5.17 6.16 29.75
CA ASP A 16 -6.23 5.43 30.43
C ASP A 16 -6.50 4.12 29.68
N LYS A 17 -6.35 2.99 30.39
CA LYS A 17 -6.46 1.63 29.83
C LYS A 17 -7.77 0.95 30.17
N ASP A 18 -8.76 1.71 30.66
CA ASP A 18 -10.09 1.17 30.93
C ASP A 18 -10.71 0.57 29.64
N PRO A 19 -10.99 -0.75 29.61
CA PRO A 19 -11.61 -1.40 28.46
C PRO A 19 -12.97 -0.78 28.08
N ALA A 20 -13.70 -0.18 29.01
CA ALA A 20 -14.97 0.48 28.73
C ALA A 20 -14.84 1.69 27.80
N ARG A 21 -13.63 2.25 27.66
CA ARG A 21 -13.34 3.37 26.75
C ARG A 21 -12.91 2.91 25.36
N VAL A 22 -12.64 1.61 25.17
CA VAL A 22 -12.26 1.05 23.87
C VAL A 22 -13.52 0.87 23.02
N LYS A 23 -13.68 1.76 22.03
CA LYS A 23 -14.77 1.66 21.04
C LYS A 23 -14.32 0.77 19.88
N THR A 24 -14.82 -0.45 19.84
CA THR A 24 -14.58 -1.36 18.71
C THR A 24 -15.39 -0.95 17.48
N GLY A 25 -14.80 -1.07 16.29
CA GLY A 25 -15.49 -0.81 15.02
C GLY A 25 -15.60 0.67 14.62
N LEU A 26 -14.93 1.57 15.34
CA LEU A 26 -14.90 3.00 14.99
C LEU A 26 -13.99 3.28 13.79
N VAL A 27 -12.91 2.51 13.66
CA VAL A 27 -11.93 2.58 12.57
C VAL A 27 -11.90 1.23 11.87
N ASN A 28 -11.84 1.26 10.54
CA ASN A 28 -11.73 0.04 9.75
C ASN A 28 -10.38 -0.63 10.01
N THR A 29 -10.38 -1.93 10.35
CA THR A 29 -9.15 -2.68 10.66
C THR A 29 -8.48 -3.29 9.42
N SER A 30 -8.99 -3.01 8.23
CA SER A 30 -8.43 -3.54 6.99
C SER A 30 -7.34 -2.63 6.43
N TYR A 31 -6.36 -3.23 5.77
CA TYR A 31 -5.13 -2.53 5.40
C TYR A 31 -5.23 -1.95 3.99
N HIS A 32 -5.08 -0.63 3.90
CA HIS A 32 -4.97 0.08 2.62
C HIS A 32 -3.73 -0.36 1.82
N PHE A 33 -2.68 -0.82 2.49
CA PHE A 33 -1.40 -1.20 1.89
C PHE A 33 -1.00 -2.62 2.30
N PRO A 34 -0.13 -3.31 1.54
CA PRO A 34 0.35 -4.63 1.94
C PRO A 34 1.09 -4.55 3.27
N GLU A 35 0.95 -5.58 4.10
CA GLU A 35 1.79 -5.70 5.30
C GLU A 35 3.27 -5.76 4.86
N PRO A 36 4.17 -4.92 5.40
CA PRO A 36 5.56 -4.83 4.92
C PRO A 36 6.31 -6.16 4.96
N ALA A 37 6.02 -7.01 5.95
CA ALA A 37 6.60 -8.35 6.06
C ALA A 37 6.33 -9.22 4.82
N LEU A 38 5.24 -8.99 4.08
CA LEU A 38 4.91 -9.73 2.86
C LEU A 38 5.94 -9.52 1.76
N ILE A 39 6.56 -8.34 1.68
CA ILE A 39 7.54 -8.01 0.64
C ILE A 39 8.86 -8.77 0.87
N ILE A 40 9.24 -8.99 2.13
CA ILE A 40 10.49 -9.69 2.51
C ILE A 40 10.32 -11.18 2.82
N ALA A 41 9.09 -11.65 3.03
CA ALA A 41 8.81 -13.04 3.36
C ALA A 41 9.32 -14.07 2.33
N PRO A 42 9.34 -13.81 1.00
CA PRO A 42 9.79 -14.80 0.05
C PRO A 42 11.28 -15.12 0.20
N VAL A 43 11.61 -16.40 0.38
CA VAL A 43 13.01 -16.86 0.50
C VAL A 43 13.70 -16.89 -0.87
N LEU A 44 12.97 -17.24 -1.92
CA LEU A 44 13.51 -17.36 -3.27
C LEU A 44 13.71 -15.97 -3.91
N PRO A 45 14.90 -15.66 -4.47
CA PRO A 45 15.18 -14.39 -5.14
C PRO A 45 14.15 -14.02 -6.21
N GLU A 46 13.78 -14.98 -7.06
CA GLU A 46 12.78 -14.79 -8.13
C GLU A 46 11.41 -14.33 -7.58
N ARG A 47 11.02 -14.85 -6.41
CA ARG A 47 9.77 -14.43 -5.75
C ARG A 47 9.91 -13.05 -5.13
N ARG A 48 11.05 -12.71 -4.52
CA ARG A 48 11.31 -11.36 -4.02
C ARG A 48 11.26 -10.33 -5.14
N LYS A 49 11.90 -10.64 -6.28
CA LYS A 49 11.81 -9.84 -7.51
C LYS A 49 10.35 -9.63 -7.92
N LEU A 50 9.57 -10.72 -8.00
CA LEU A 50 8.16 -10.64 -8.41
C LEU A 50 7.33 -9.74 -7.51
N TYR A 51 7.48 -9.88 -6.19
CA TYR A 51 6.76 -9.05 -5.21
C TYR A 51 7.14 -7.57 -5.33
N CYS A 52 8.44 -7.28 -5.48
CA CYS A 52 8.91 -5.91 -5.66
C CYS A 52 8.40 -5.29 -6.95
N ALA A 53 8.52 -6.01 -8.07
CA ALA A 53 8.05 -5.55 -9.37
C ALA A 53 6.55 -5.27 -9.34
N ASN A 54 5.75 -6.21 -8.86
CA ASN A 54 4.30 -6.06 -8.80
C ASN A 54 3.87 -4.90 -7.90
N TRP A 55 4.52 -4.72 -6.73
CA TRP A 55 4.26 -3.56 -5.87
C TRP A 55 4.62 -2.25 -6.57
N LEU A 56 5.87 -2.10 -7.02
CA LEU A 56 6.39 -0.85 -7.58
C LEU A 56 5.58 -0.39 -8.80
N THR A 57 5.19 -1.33 -9.66
CA THR A 57 4.42 -1.00 -10.85
C THR A 57 2.95 -0.66 -10.55
N ALA A 58 2.33 -1.35 -9.59
CA ALA A 58 0.93 -1.09 -9.25
C ALA A 58 0.74 0.11 -8.31
N ARG A 59 1.80 0.49 -7.58
CA ARG A 59 1.86 1.56 -6.59
C ARG A 59 1.17 2.86 -7.02
N PRO A 60 1.52 3.53 -8.14
CA PRO A 60 0.94 4.82 -8.48
C PRO A 60 -0.58 4.74 -8.69
N LEU A 61 -1.05 3.69 -9.38
CA LEU A 61 -2.47 3.48 -9.60
C LEU A 61 -3.22 3.11 -8.32
N TRP A 62 -2.59 2.33 -7.45
CA TRP A 62 -3.20 1.94 -6.18
C TRP A 62 -3.40 3.15 -5.27
N ILE A 63 -2.39 4.01 -5.16
CA ILE A 63 -2.45 5.24 -4.35
C ILE A 63 -3.50 6.21 -4.91
N SER A 64 -3.46 6.46 -6.22
CA SER A 64 -4.48 7.27 -6.91
C SER A 64 -5.90 6.73 -6.68
N ARG A 65 -6.06 5.40 -6.68
CA ARG A 65 -7.34 4.76 -6.38
C ARG A 65 -7.79 5.00 -4.95
N ILE A 66 -6.92 4.86 -3.95
CA ILE A 66 -7.30 5.12 -2.56
C ILE A 66 -7.70 6.59 -2.39
N ASP A 67 -6.99 7.52 -3.01
CA ASP A 67 -7.23 8.96 -2.88
C ASP A 67 -8.54 9.42 -3.54
N HIS A 68 -8.88 8.89 -4.72
CA HIS A 68 -10.02 9.39 -5.50
C HIS A 68 -11.25 8.48 -5.46
N HIS A 69 -11.05 7.16 -5.40
CA HIS A 69 -12.12 6.16 -5.53
C HIS A 69 -11.85 4.97 -4.61
N PRO A 70 -11.82 5.18 -3.28
CA PRO A 70 -11.46 4.13 -2.33
C PRO A 70 -12.41 2.93 -2.50
N PRO A 71 -11.88 1.70 -2.55
CA PRO A 71 -12.71 0.52 -2.72
C PRO A 71 -13.59 0.33 -1.49
N SER A 72 -14.84 -0.11 -1.70
CA SER A 72 -15.79 -0.39 -0.62
C SER A 72 -15.33 -1.50 0.33
N LEU A 73 -14.44 -2.37 -0.14
CA LEU A 73 -13.77 -3.42 0.63
C LEU A 73 -12.27 -3.28 0.41
N LEU A 74 -11.53 -3.10 1.51
CA LEU A 74 -10.08 -3.07 1.46
C LEU A 74 -9.51 -4.50 1.34
N PRO A 75 -8.34 -4.67 0.71
CA PRO A 75 -7.71 -5.97 0.59
C PRO A 75 -7.29 -6.52 1.96
N ILE A 76 -7.55 -7.80 2.20
CA ILE A 76 -7.00 -8.50 3.37
C ILE A 76 -5.58 -9.00 3.08
N PRO A 77 -4.78 -9.37 4.11
CA PRO A 77 -3.40 -9.81 3.90
C PRO A 77 -3.24 -10.95 2.88
N GLN A 78 -4.23 -11.85 2.79
CA GLN A 78 -4.19 -12.92 1.78
C GLN A 78 -4.37 -12.39 0.36
N THR A 79 -5.30 -11.46 0.13
CA THR A 79 -5.50 -10.82 -1.18
C THR A 79 -4.24 -10.08 -1.64
N TRP A 80 -3.54 -9.43 -0.72
CA TRP A 80 -2.24 -8.80 -1.01
C TRP A 80 -1.18 -9.83 -1.42
N ARG A 81 -1.06 -10.94 -0.68
CA ARG A 81 -0.14 -12.02 -1.05
C ARG A 81 -0.43 -12.57 -2.43
N ASP A 82 -1.71 -12.83 -2.71
CA ASP A 82 -2.12 -13.37 -4.00
C ASP A 82 -1.75 -12.39 -5.10
N PHE A 83 -2.15 -11.12 -4.99
CA PHE A 83 -1.78 -10.06 -5.93
C PHE A 83 -0.26 -9.98 -6.18
N LEU A 84 0.54 -9.84 -5.12
CA LEU A 84 2.00 -9.67 -5.21
C LEU A 84 2.71 -10.90 -5.78
N ASN A 85 2.18 -12.09 -5.55
CA ASN A 85 2.71 -13.34 -6.09
C ASN A 85 2.19 -13.66 -7.49
N THR A 86 1.36 -12.79 -8.07
CA THR A 86 0.71 -13.12 -9.33
C THR A 86 1.50 -12.68 -10.56
N ILE A 87 1.34 -13.51 -11.57
CA ILE A 87 1.62 -13.32 -12.98
C ILE A 87 0.35 -12.74 -13.63
N PRO A 88 0.23 -11.44 -13.94
CA PRO A 88 -0.91 -10.80 -14.61
C PRO A 88 -1.55 -11.58 -15.76
N SER A 89 -0.77 -12.19 -16.66
CA SER A 89 -1.33 -13.00 -17.76
C SER A 89 -2.16 -14.20 -17.25
N ALA A 90 -1.87 -14.73 -16.06
CA ALA A 90 -2.60 -15.84 -15.44
C ALA A 90 -3.85 -15.41 -14.63
N LEU A 91 -4.06 -14.10 -14.42
CA LEU A 91 -5.30 -13.53 -13.82
C LEU A 91 -6.33 -13.12 -14.86
N LEU A 92 -5.87 -12.80 -16.06
CA LEU A 92 -6.74 -12.37 -17.16
C LEU A 92 -7.29 -13.54 -17.97
N ALA A 93 -6.74 -14.75 -17.79
CA ALA A 93 -7.33 -15.97 -18.31
C ALA A 93 -8.69 -16.23 -17.60
N ASP A 94 -9.76 -16.29 -18.38
CA ASP A 94 -11.12 -16.57 -17.89
C ASP A 94 -11.30 -18.07 -17.68
N ASN A 95 -10.98 -18.58 -16.48
CA ASN A 95 -11.26 -19.95 -16.11
C ASN A 95 -11.88 -20.04 -14.71
N ALA A 96 -13.19 -19.78 -14.65
CA ALA A 96 -13.99 -19.75 -13.43
C ALA A 96 -14.69 -21.10 -13.16
N THR A 97 -13.98 -22.06 -12.54
CA THR A 97 -14.63 -23.26 -11.96
C THR A 97 -14.03 -23.73 -10.63
N THR A 98 -12.93 -23.14 -10.15
CA THR A 98 -12.24 -23.59 -8.92
C THR A 98 -12.21 -22.50 -7.84
N LYS A 99 -12.01 -22.88 -6.58
CA LYS A 99 -11.81 -21.93 -5.46
C LYS A 99 -10.68 -20.92 -5.75
N SER A 100 -9.60 -21.39 -6.37
CA SER A 100 -8.50 -20.54 -6.84
C SER A 100 -8.98 -19.50 -7.87
N ALA A 101 -9.93 -19.83 -8.73
CA ALA A 101 -10.49 -18.88 -9.69
C ALA A 101 -11.35 -17.79 -9.02
N GLN A 102 -12.04 -18.11 -7.91
CA GLN A 102 -12.79 -17.12 -7.14
C GLN A 102 -11.86 -16.12 -6.43
N GLU A 103 -10.75 -16.60 -5.86
CA GLU A 103 -9.72 -15.74 -5.26
C GLU A 103 -9.07 -14.83 -6.32
N LYS A 104 -8.77 -15.37 -7.49
CA LYS A 104 -8.29 -14.59 -8.64
C LYS A 104 -9.29 -13.54 -9.12
N LEU A 105 -10.58 -13.86 -9.15
CA LEU A 105 -11.63 -12.92 -9.51
C LEU A 105 -11.70 -11.77 -8.49
N ALA A 106 -11.59 -12.05 -7.19
CA ALA A 106 -11.55 -11.03 -6.15
C ALA A 106 -10.34 -10.08 -6.32
N VAL A 107 -9.17 -10.63 -6.61
CA VAL A 107 -7.96 -9.85 -6.96
C VAL A 107 -8.19 -9.04 -8.23
N LYS A 108 -8.84 -9.59 -9.26
CA LYS A 108 -9.19 -8.87 -10.50
C LYS A 108 -10.20 -7.74 -10.25
N THR A 109 -11.17 -7.92 -9.37
CA THR A 109 -12.11 -6.86 -8.98
C THR A 109 -11.42 -5.75 -8.19
N LEU A 110 -10.53 -6.12 -7.25
CA LEU A 110 -9.83 -5.16 -6.39
C LEU A 110 -8.67 -4.46 -7.08
N PHE A 111 -7.96 -5.11 -7.97
CA PHE A 111 -6.76 -4.58 -8.61
C PHE A 111 -6.88 -4.49 -10.13
N GLY A 112 -8.06 -4.69 -10.72
CA GLY A 112 -8.26 -4.82 -12.17
C GLY A 112 -7.63 -3.71 -13.02
N GLN A 113 -7.76 -2.45 -12.61
CA GLN A 113 -7.11 -1.33 -13.30
C GLN A 113 -5.59 -1.40 -13.20
N ALA A 114 -5.05 -1.71 -12.02
CA ALA A 114 -3.62 -1.93 -11.83
C ALA A 114 -3.12 -3.14 -12.64
N LEU A 115 -3.92 -4.21 -12.75
CA LEU A 115 -3.59 -5.42 -13.53
C LEU A 115 -3.60 -5.16 -15.05
N VAL A 116 -4.55 -4.38 -15.56
CA VAL A 116 -4.59 -3.97 -16.97
C VAL A 116 -3.37 -3.09 -17.30
N TYR A 117 -3.02 -2.17 -16.40
CA TYR A 117 -1.80 -1.36 -16.54
C TYR A 117 -0.53 -2.22 -16.49
N LEU A 118 -0.44 -3.14 -15.52
CA LEU A 118 0.66 -4.11 -15.40
C LEU A 118 0.86 -4.91 -16.70
N GLN A 119 -0.24 -5.32 -17.35
CA GLN A 119 -0.21 -6.06 -18.61
C GLN A 119 0.24 -5.18 -19.80
N GLY A 120 -0.22 -3.92 -19.86
CA GLY A 120 0.13 -3.00 -20.94
C GLY A 120 1.58 -2.52 -20.90
N ASN A 121 2.15 -2.36 -19.70
CA ASN A 121 3.41 -1.63 -19.53
C ASN A 121 4.62 -2.45 -19.06
N THR A 122 4.46 -3.71 -18.61
CA THR A 122 5.50 -4.22 -17.70
C THR A 122 5.79 -5.71 -17.71
N TRP A 123 4.81 -6.57 -17.98
CA TRP A 123 4.89 -7.87 -17.29
C TRP A 123 5.83 -8.94 -17.88
N ALA A 124 6.60 -8.70 -18.96
CA ALA A 124 7.61 -9.70 -19.37
C ALA A 124 8.85 -9.24 -20.15
N THR A 125 8.94 -8.02 -20.70
CA THR A 125 10.03 -7.74 -21.66
C THR A 125 10.69 -6.36 -21.65
N GLN A 126 10.15 -5.31 -21.02
CA GLN A 126 10.73 -3.96 -21.26
C GLN A 126 10.48 -2.83 -20.25
N GLY A 127 9.73 -3.02 -19.15
CA GLY A 127 9.34 -1.90 -18.29
C GLY A 127 10.37 -1.59 -17.21
N ASP A 128 11.19 -0.57 -17.42
CA ASP A 128 11.89 0.08 -16.33
C ASP A 128 10.86 0.84 -15.46
N VAL A 129 10.97 0.73 -14.13
CA VAL A 129 10.07 1.44 -13.20
C VAL A 129 10.81 2.63 -12.61
N SER A 130 10.25 3.83 -12.80
CA SER A 130 10.69 5.03 -12.11
C SER A 130 10.09 5.06 -10.70
N TRP A 131 10.93 5.22 -9.68
CA TRP A 131 10.50 5.33 -8.30
C TRP A 131 11.46 6.21 -7.50
N ARG A 132 10.97 7.32 -6.92
CA ARG A 132 11.77 8.27 -6.13
C ARG A 132 13.04 8.73 -6.87
N ASN A 133 12.93 9.07 -8.15
CA ASN A 133 14.04 9.40 -9.05
C ASN A 133 15.06 8.26 -9.29
N HIS A 134 14.75 7.04 -8.86
CA HIS A 134 15.51 5.84 -9.21
C HIS A 134 14.84 5.15 -10.39
N HIS A 135 15.66 4.70 -11.33
CA HIS A 135 15.20 3.89 -12.43
C HIS A 135 15.54 2.43 -12.14
N ILE A 136 14.53 1.60 -11.99
CA ILE A 136 14.68 0.19 -11.62
C ILE A 136 14.39 -0.66 -12.85
N ALA A 137 15.44 -1.24 -13.41
CA ALA A 137 15.32 -2.18 -14.52
C ALA A 137 14.83 -3.54 -14.04
N ILE A 138 13.51 -3.74 -14.10
CA ILE A 138 12.86 -4.98 -13.64
C ILE A 138 13.36 -6.21 -14.42
N THR A 139 13.73 -6.04 -15.69
CA THR A 139 14.25 -7.11 -16.54
C THR A 139 15.58 -7.67 -16.03
N THR A 140 16.48 -6.81 -15.54
CA THR A 140 17.81 -7.19 -15.05
C THR A 140 17.87 -7.42 -13.54
N LEU A 141 16.81 -7.09 -12.80
CA LEU A 141 16.70 -7.34 -11.37
C LEU A 141 16.61 -8.84 -11.09
N GLU A 142 17.65 -9.51 -10.62
CA GLU A 142 17.58 -10.94 -10.22
C GLU A 142 17.12 -11.08 -8.77
N ASP A 143 17.95 -10.61 -7.84
CA ASP A 143 17.63 -10.49 -6.41
C ASP A 143 17.61 -9.01 -6.02
N PRO A 144 16.49 -8.48 -5.49
CA PRO A 144 16.44 -7.11 -5.03
C PRO A 144 17.51 -6.78 -3.96
N PRO A 145 18.35 -5.75 -4.17
CA PRO A 145 19.33 -5.35 -3.18
C PRO A 145 18.68 -4.97 -1.85
N ALA A 146 19.35 -5.28 -0.73
CA ALA A 146 18.82 -5.01 0.61
C ALA A 146 18.42 -3.53 0.82
N HIS A 147 19.17 -2.59 0.25
CA HIS A 147 18.84 -1.17 0.31
C HIS A 147 17.49 -0.85 -0.39
N LEU A 148 17.25 -1.41 -1.58
CA LEU A 148 15.98 -1.25 -2.28
C LEU A 148 14.83 -1.80 -1.45
N MET A 149 15.00 -2.99 -0.87
CA MET A 149 14.01 -3.61 0.02
C MET A 149 13.71 -2.72 1.23
N CYS A 150 14.74 -2.19 1.91
CA CYS A 150 14.56 -1.29 3.05
C CYS A 150 13.78 -0.02 2.67
N CYS A 151 14.07 0.57 1.51
CA CYS A 151 13.37 1.77 1.05
C CYS A 151 11.90 1.46 0.71
N ILE A 152 11.60 0.31 0.08
CA ILE A 152 10.23 -0.12 -0.20
C ILE A 152 9.46 -0.37 1.11
N LEU A 153 10.08 -1.07 2.07
CA LEU A 153 9.48 -1.31 3.39
C LEU A 153 9.16 -0.02 4.11
N TRP A 154 10.10 0.92 4.12
CA TRP A 154 9.91 2.23 4.74
C TRP A 154 8.71 2.96 4.13
N GLU A 155 8.62 2.97 2.80
CA GLU A 155 7.52 3.59 2.10
C GLU A 155 6.17 2.97 2.44
N ILE A 156 6.08 1.64 2.48
CA ILE A 156 4.82 0.94 2.81
C ILE A 156 4.40 1.25 4.26
N TYR A 157 5.35 1.26 5.20
CA TYR A 157 5.06 1.67 6.58
C TYR A 157 4.56 3.12 6.66
N GLU A 158 5.23 4.02 5.93
CA GLU A 158 4.88 5.44 5.90
C GLU A 158 3.50 5.68 5.29
N LEU A 159 3.21 5.04 4.15
CA LEU A 159 1.90 5.08 3.50
C LEU A 159 0.82 4.51 4.42
N GLY A 160 1.02 3.30 4.96
CA GLY A 160 0.09 2.68 5.90
C GLY A 160 -0.24 3.60 7.06
N PHE A 161 0.77 4.16 7.71
CA PHE A 161 0.59 5.06 8.84
C PHE A 161 -0.17 6.34 8.47
N ARG A 162 0.08 6.94 7.29
CA ARG A 162 -0.61 8.16 6.84
C ARG A 162 -2.12 7.94 6.69
N TYR A 163 -2.53 6.85 6.06
CA TYR A 163 -3.96 6.56 5.86
C TYR A 163 -4.63 6.09 7.16
N GLU A 164 -3.92 5.33 8.01
CA GLU A 164 -4.42 5.00 9.35
C GLU A 164 -4.63 6.27 10.21
N LEU A 165 -3.72 7.25 10.11
CA LEU A 165 -3.87 8.54 10.79
C LEU A 165 -5.07 9.32 10.24
N LEU A 166 -5.28 9.29 8.93
CA LEU A 166 -6.44 9.93 8.28
C LEU A 166 -7.76 9.30 8.74
N ASP A 167 -7.85 7.97 8.73
CA ASP A 167 -9.04 7.23 9.19
C ASP A 167 -9.30 7.50 10.68
N LEU A 168 -8.25 7.54 11.50
CA LEU A 168 -8.36 7.86 12.92
C LEU A 168 -8.87 9.29 13.13
N ASP A 169 -8.33 10.27 12.40
CA ASP A 169 -8.76 11.67 12.50
C ASP A 169 -10.22 11.83 12.07
N CYS A 170 -10.63 11.16 10.99
CA CYS A 170 -12.01 11.11 10.52
C CYS A 170 -12.96 10.56 11.59
N ALA A 171 -12.57 9.48 12.26
CA ALA A 171 -13.34 8.88 13.34
C ALA A 171 -13.41 9.77 14.59
N MET A 172 -12.37 10.55 14.88
CA MET A 172 -12.29 11.38 16.08
C MET A 172 -13.03 12.71 15.94
N VAL A 173 -13.03 13.33 14.75
CA VAL A 173 -13.62 14.66 14.51
C VAL A 173 -14.50 14.69 13.24
N PRO A 174 -15.55 13.86 13.15
CA PRO A 174 -16.35 13.72 11.93
C PRO A 174 -17.03 15.01 11.45
N GLY A 175 -17.30 15.96 12.36
CA GLY A 175 -17.87 17.27 12.01
C GLY A 175 -16.94 18.08 11.09
N LEU A 176 -15.64 18.09 11.38
CA LEU A 176 -14.66 18.82 10.56
C LEU A 176 -14.48 18.19 9.18
N TRP A 177 -14.60 16.86 9.09
CA TRP A 177 -14.57 16.13 7.82
C TRP A 177 -15.82 16.33 6.98
N THR A 178 -16.94 16.72 7.59
CA THR A 178 -18.17 17.08 6.87
C THR A 178 -18.11 18.51 6.34
N GLU A 179 -17.53 19.42 7.12
CA GLU A 179 -17.46 20.86 6.79
C GLU A 179 -16.35 21.18 5.80
N ALA A 180 -15.14 20.65 6.00
CA ALA A 180 -13.95 20.99 5.24
C ALA A 180 -12.99 19.78 5.05
N PRO A 181 -13.41 18.73 4.33
CA PRO A 181 -12.60 17.52 4.14
C PRO A 181 -11.25 17.77 3.46
N THR A 182 -11.21 18.67 2.46
CA THR A 182 -9.97 19.01 1.73
C THR A 182 -8.95 19.69 2.63
N GLU A 183 -9.36 20.72 3.37
CA GLU A 183 -8.48 21.45 4.30
C GLU A 183 -7.94 20.52 5.39
N ARG A 184 -8.78 19.61 5.89
CA ARG A 184 -8.37 18.63 6.90
C ARG A 184 -7.35 17.63 6.35
N THR A 185 -7.56 17.18 5.12
CA THR A 185 -6.64 16.29 4.40
C THR A 185 -5.29 16.96 4.17
N GLU A 186 -5.28 18.20 3.67
CA GLU A 186 -4.06 19.00 3.48
C GLU A 186 -3.30 19.24 4.80
N PHE A 187 -4.03 19.54 5.88
CA PHE A 187 -3.44 19.69 7.21
C PHE A 187 -2.72 18.41 7.66
N LEU A 188 -3.36 17.24 7.55
CA LEU A 188 -2.75 15.97 7.92
C LEU A 188 -1.56 15.62 7.04
N TYR A 189 -1.63 15.92 5.73
CA TYR A 189 -0.50 15.72 4.83
C TYR A 189 0.68 16.64 5.14
N SER A 190 0.43 17.86 5.62
CA SER A 190 1.50 18.80 6.01
C SER A 190 2.37 18.33 7.19
N ILE A 191 1.90 17.35 7.98
CA ILE A 191 2.65 16.77 9.11
C ILE A 191 3.88 15.99 8.63
N PHE A 192 3.81 15.43 7.42
CA PHE A 192 4.85 14.57 6.88
C PHE A 192 5.83 15.37 6.02
N PRO A 193 7.12 15.46 6.42
CA PRO A 193 8.11 16.23 5.65
C PRO A 193 8.43 15.59 4.30
N GLY A 194 8.62 16.43 3.28
CA GLY A 194 8.96 16.05 1.90
C GLY A 194 7.81 16.27 0.91
N GLU A 195 8.09 16.28 -0.40
CA GLU A 195 7.10 16.35 -1.50
C GLU A 195 6.13 15.14 -1.55
N SER A 196 6.07 14.36 -0.48
CA SER A 196 5.29 13.14 -0.39
C SER A 196 3.81 13.39 -0.10
N GLY A 197 3.39 14.64 0.11
CA GLY A 197 2.00 15.07 0.07
C GLY A 197 1.68 15.62 -1.32
N LEU A 198 1.03 14.82 -2.17
CA LEU A 198 0.54 15.16 -3.51
C LEU A 198 1.57 15.50 -4.62
N VAL A 199 2.72 16.14 -4.33
CA VAL A 199 3.61 16.67 -5.39
C VAL A 199 4.50 15.61 -6.05
N MET A 200 4.96 14.58 -5.32
CA MET A 200 5.72 13.46 -5.92
C MET A 200 4.88 12.53 -6.81
N TRP A 201 3.57 12.78 -6.96
CA TRP A 201 2.64 11.92 -7.68
C TRP A 201 2.19 12.49 -9.02
N GLN A 202 2.68 13.68 -9.41
CA GLN A 202 2.81 14.05 -10.81
C GLN A 202 4.09 13.41 -11.35
N GLU A 203 4.06 12.09 -11.56
CA GLU A 203 4.88 11.55 -12.62
C GLU A 203 4.35 12.18 -13.91
N ASP A 204 5.23 12.85 -14.68
CA ASP A 204 4.89 13.44 -15.96
C ASP A 204 4.24 12.36 -16.85
N MET A 205 2.91 12.33 -16.84
CA MET A 205 2.11 11.60 -17.80
C MET A 205 2.18 12.37 -19.12
N ASN A 206 3.34 12.28 -19.77
CA ASN A 206 3.55 12.69 -21.15
C ASN A 206 3.54 11.46 -22.05
#